data_AF-X1PWR8-F1
#
_entry.id   AF-X1PWR8-F1
#
_cell.length_a   1.000
_cell.length_b   1.000
_cell.length_c   1.000
_cell.angle_alpha   90.00
_cell.angle_beta   90.00
_cell.angle_gamma   90.00
#
_symmetry.space_group_name_H-M   'P 1'
#
loop_
_entity.id
_entity.type
_entity.pdbx_description
1 polymer ?
#
loop_
_entity_poly.entity_id
_entity_poly.type
_entity_poly.pdbx_seq_one_letter_code
_entity_poly.pdbx_strand_id
1 'polypeptide(L)'
;TNFTIGFQTAVQIATDALDRLRSTAESQHRVMLLEVMGRHTGWIATYAGMANGADAILIPEIPVDRAKLEGLCSMLVARNQRGAGFSIVVVAEGRKHYWDTLISIVFNKPKVLPLFFGLAIQGFHLRKVNRTIQSTKATL
;
A
#
# COMPACT_ATOMS: atom_id res chain seq x y z
N THR A 1 26.59 12.05 -8.34
CA THR A 1 25.86 10.88 -8.86
C THR A 1 24.44 10.94 -8.35
N ASN A 2 23.44 10.82 -9.22
CA ASN A 2 22.02 10.95 -8.84
C ASN A 2 21.40 9.65 -8.29
N PHE A 3 22.15 8.54 -8.29
CA PHE A 3 21.73 7.25 -7.76
C PHE A 3 22.80 6.71 -6.81
N THR A 4 22.36 6.08 -5.73
CA THR A 4 23.23 5.39 -4.77
C THR A 4 23.45 3.94 -5.18
N ILE A 5 24.59 3.37 -4.79
CA ILE A 5 24.86 1.94 -5.00
C ILE A 5 23.80 1.13 -4.23
N GLY A 6 23.17 0.18 -4.91
CA GLY A 6 22.08 -0.64 -4.36
C GLY A 6 20.67 -0.10 -4.60
N PHE A 7 20.53 1.14 -5.10
CA PHE A 7 19.22 1.71 -5.45
C PHE A 7 18.51 0.89 -6.54
N GLN A 8 19.21 0.59 -7.64
CA GLN A 8 18.65 -0.17 -8.75
C GLN A 8 18.21 -1.57 -8.30
N THR A 9 19.01 -2.24 -7.46
CA THR A 9 18.65 -3.54 -6.89
C THR A 9 17.39 -3.44 -6.03
N ALA A 10 17.27 -2.41 -5.19
CA ALA A 10 16.08 -2.20 -4.38
C ALA A 10 14.82 -1.92 -5.23
N VAL A 11 14.96 -1.14 -6.30
CA VAL A 11 13.87 -0.89 -7.26
C VAL A 11 13.44 -2.17 -7.97
N GLN A 12 14.39 -2.99 -8.45
CA GLN A 12 14.08 -4.27 -9.10
C GLN A 12 13.34 -5.19 -8.14
N ILE A 13 13.86 -5.35 -6.93
CA ILE A 13 13.23 -6.15 -5.87
C ILE A 13 11.80 -5.69 -5.58
N ALA A 14 11.58 -4.37 -5.44
CA ALA A 14 10.25 -3.82 -5.20
C ALA A 14 9.31 -4.02 -6.40
N THR A 15 9.83 -3.93 -7.62
CA THR A 15 9.07 -4.14 -8.86
C THR A 15 8.63 -5.61 -8.97
N ASP A 16 9.53 -6.56 -8.71
CA ASP A 16 9.22 -7.99 -8.70
C ASP A 16 8.19 -8.36 -7.64
N ALA A 17 8.27 -7.72 -6.46
CA ALA A 17 7.28 -7.89 -5.40
C ALA A 17 5.91 -7.35 -5.82
N LEU A 18 5.86 -6.18 -6.49
CA LEU A 18 4.61 -5.62 -7.01
C LEU A 18 3.97 -6.51 -8.05
N ASP A 19 4.75 -7.10 -8.95
CA ASP A 19 4.22 -7.98 -10.00
C ASP A 19 3.51 -9.22 -9.42
N ARG A 20 4.11 -9.82 -8.39
CA ARG A 20 3.51 -10.93 -7.64
C ARG A 20 2.26 -10.50 -6.88
N LEU A 21 2.26 -9.30 -6.29
CA LEU A 21 1.09 -8.75 -5.64
C LEU A 21 -0.03 -8.47 -6.63
N ARG A 22 0.28 -7.93 -7.81
CA ARG A 22 -0.69 -7.60 -8.86
C ARG A 22 -1.48 -8.82 -9.32
N SER A 23 -0.79 -9.89 -9.69
CA SER A 23 -1.44 -11.15 -10.09
C SER A 23 -2.34 -11.72 -8.99
N THR A 24 -1.94 -11.57 -7.72
CA THR A 24 -2.74 -12.00 -6.56
C THR A 24 -3.95 -11.08 -6.33
N ALA A 25 -3.77 -9.76 -6.45
CA ALA A 25 -4.82 -8.76 -6.30
C ALA A 25 -5.92 -8.96 -7.34
N GLU A 26 -5.53 -9.21 -8.58
CA GLU A 26 -6.41 -9.50 -9.70
C GLU A 26 -7.23 -10.78 -9.45
N SER A 27 -6.57 -11.87 -9.09
CA SER A 27 -7.21 -13.17 -8.86
C SER A 27 -8.21 -13.15 -7.69
N GLN A 28 -7.97 -12.33 -6.68
CA GLN A 28 -8.81 -12.27 -5.47
C GLN A 28 -9.82 -11.12 -5.47
N HIS A 29 -9.78 -10.26 -6.49
CA HIS A 29 -10.52 -9.01 -6.56
C HIS A 29 -10.32 -8.11 -5.33
N ARG A 30 -9.06 -7.75 -5.04
CA ARG A 30 -8.69 -7.03 -3.81
C ARG A 30 -7.85 -5.79 -4.08
N VAL A 31 -7.89 -4.86 -3.14
CA VAL A 31 -6.89 -3.79 -3.05
C VAL A 31 -5.69 -4.34 -2.28
N MET A 32 -4.49 -4.24 -2.84
CA MET A 32 -3.24 -4.58 -2.14
C MET A 32 -2.37 -3.35 -1.97
N LEU A 33 -1.68 -3.32 -0.83
CA LEU A 33 -0.78 -2.26 -0.43
C LEU A 33 0.62 -2.84 -0.31
N LEU A 34 1.62 -2.19 -0.92
CA LEU A 34 3.02 -2.52 -0.73
C LEU A 34 3.73 -1.37 -0.03
N GLU A 35 4.28 -1.65 1.16
CA GLU A 35 5.26 -0.76 1.77
C GLU A 35 6.64 -1.02 1.19
N VAL A 36 7.36 0.02 0.80
CA VAL A 36 8.75 -0.09 0.36
C VAL A 36 9.65 0.79 1.20
N MET A 37 10.87 0.31 1.40
CA MET A 37 11.89 1.06 2.13
C MET A 37 12.32 2.31 1.36
N GLY A 38 12.77 3.31 2.08
CA GLY A 38 13.12 4.61 1.49
C GLY A 38 13.31 5.73 2.51
N ARG A 39 12.95 5.46 3.78
CA ARG A 39 13.04 6.37 4.93
C ARG A 39 12.44 7.75 4.65
N HIS A 40 13.24 8.70 4.18
CA HIS A 40 12.81 10.08 3.92
C HIS A 40 12.59 10.37 2.43
N THR A 41 12.78 9.38 1.56
CA THR A 41 12.65 9.54 0.12
C THR A 41 11.71 8.49 -0.47
N GLY A 42 10.91 8.91 -1.45
CA GLY A 42 9.94 8.09 -2.13
C GLY A 42 10.43 7.48 -3.43
N TRP A 43 11.73 7.52 -3.72
CA TRP A 43 12.26 7.10 -5.01
C TRP A 43 11.96 5.64 -5.32
N ILE A 44 12.19 4.71 -4.39
CA ILE A 44 11.90 3.29 -4.63
C ILE A 44 10.40 3.08 -4.90
N ALA A 45 9.52 3.72 -4.11
CA ALA A 45 8.07 3.66 -4.30
C ALA A 45 7.64 4.20 -5.67
N THR A 46 8.23 5.31 -6.08
CA THR A 46 7.93 5.97 -7.35
C THR A 46 8.36 5.10 -8.53
N TYR A 47 9.63 4.68 -8.56
CA TYR A 47 10.15 3.89 -9.67
C TYR A 47 9.46 2.53 -9.77
N ALA A 48 9.29 1.81 -8.65
CA ALA A 48 8.63 0.51 -8.66
C ALA A 48 7.14 0.62 -8.98
N GLY A 49 6.45 1.60 -8.38
CA GLY A 49 5.02 1.84 -8.63
C GLY A 49 4.75 2.23 -10.08
N MET A 50 5.58 3.09 -10.68
CA MET A 50 5.46 3.44 -12.10
C MET A 50 5.74 2.25 -13.01
N ALA A 51 6.77 1.44 -12.71
CA ALA A 51 7.12 0.28 -13.51
C ALA A 51 6.03 -0.79 -13.53
N ASN A 52 5.33 -1.00 -12.40
CA ASN A 52 4.27 -2.02 -12.29
C ASN A 52 2.84 -1.45 -12.48
N GLY A 53 2.68 -0.15 -12.71
CA GLY A 53 1.37 0.48 -12.91
C GLY A 53 0.50 0.50 -11.65
N ALA A 54 1.07 0.97 -10.53
CA ALA A 54 0.33 1.23 -9.31
C ALA A 54 -0.76 2.29 -9.52
N ASP A 55 -1.92 2.09 -8.89
CA ASP A 55 -3.05 3.02 -8.93
C ASP A 55 -2.81 4.27 -8.09
N ALA A 56 -2.00 4.14 -7.05
CA ALA A 56 -1.55 5.25 -6.24
C ALA A 56 -0.16 4.97 -5.64
N ILE A 57 0.63 6.03 -5.51
CA ILE A 57 1.97 5.98 -4.92
C ILE A 57 2.04 7.07 -3.86
N LEU A 58 2.23 6.68 -2.61
CA LEU A 58 2.32 7.58 -1.46
C LEU A 58 3.79 7.77 -1.10
N ILE A 59 4.30 8.98 -1.31
CA ILE A 59 5.70 9.32 -1.11
C ILE A 59 5.89 10.47 -0.12
N PRO A 60 7.04 10.54 0.57
CA PRO A 60 7.24 11.56 1.57
C PRO A 60 7.31 12.98 1.02
N GLU A 61 7.73 13.15 -0.23
CA GLU A 61 7.88 14.42 -0.94
C GLU A 61 6.53 15.08 -1.26
N ILE A 62 5.43 14.30 -1.27
CA ILE A 62 4.08 14.79 -1.51
C ILE A 62 3.24 14.48 -0.26
N PRO A 63 3.18 15.40 0.72
CA PRO A 63 2.39 15.20 1.92
C PRO A 63 0.90 15.05 1.59
N VAL A 64 0.35 13.93 2.05
CA VAL A 64 -1.08 13.63 1.96
C VAL A 64 -1.67 13.89 3.35
N ASP A 65 -2.63 14.81 3.41
CA ASP A 65 -3.46 15.03 4.59
C ASP A 65 -4.62 14.02 4.62
N ARG A 66 -5.41 14.03 5.70
CA ARG A 66 -6.53 13.11 5.86
C ARG A 66 -7.57 13.23 4.74
N ALA A 67 -7.90 14.44 4.30
CA ALA A 67 -8.94 14.66 3.29
C ALA A 67 -8.51 14.09 1.93
N LYS A 68 -7.24 14.28 1.54
CA LYS A 68 -6.68 13.67 0.32
C LYS A 68 -6.65 12.13 0.41
N LEU A 69 -6.38 11.59 1.59
CA LEU A 69 -6.38 10.14 1.81
C LEU A 69 -7.78 9.55 1.72
N GLU A 70 -8.79 10.24 2.25
CA GLU A 70 -10.20 9.91 2.07
C GLU A 70 -10.60 9.96 0.59
N GLY A 71 -10.18 11.00 -0.14
CA GLY A 71 -10.38 11.12 -1.58
C GLY A 71 -9.75 9.98 -2.39
N LEU A 72 -8.52 9.57 -2.03
CA LEU A 72 -7.87 8.39 -2.61
C LEU A 72 -8.73 7.13 -2.38
N CYS A 73 -9.24 6.94 -1.17
CA CYS A 73 -10.08 5.78 -0.87
C CYS A 73 -11.39 5.80 -1.67
N SER A 74 -12.04 6.96 -1.81
CA SER A 74 -13.22 7.12 -2.66
C SER A 74 -12.91 6.78 -4.13
N MET A 75 -11.75 7.19 -4.63
CA MET A 75 -11.30 6.85 -5.99
C MET A 75 -11.12 5.34 -6.17
N LEU A 76 -10.51 4.64 -5.21
CA LEU A 76 -10.33 3.19 -5.24
C LEU A 76 -11.67 2.45 -5.21
N VAL A 77 -12.62 2.90 -4.38
CA VAL A 77 -13.98 2.35 -4.34
C VAL A 77 -14.70 2.57 -5.68
N ALA A 78 -14.61 3.77 -6.26
CA ALA A 78 -15.22 4.08 -7.56
C ALA A 78 -14.59 3.29 -8.71
N ARG A 79 -13.28 2.97 -8.65
CA ARG A 79 -12.63 2.05 -9.59
C ARG A 79 -13.25 0.66 -9.51
N ASN A 80 -13.37 0.12 -8.30
CA ASN A 80 -13.96 -1.20 -8.07
C ASN A 80 -15.43 -1.28 -8.56
N GLN A 81 -16.23 -0.24 -8.29
CA GLN A 81 -17.62 -0.16 -8.76
C GLN A 81 -17.74 -0.10 -10.29
N ARG A 82 -16.72 0.41 -11.00
CA ARG A 82 -16.65 0.45 -12.47
C ARG A 82 -16.13 -0.85 -13.09
N GLY A 83 -15.93 -1.89 -12.30
CA GLY A 83 -15.47 -3.21 -12.78
C GLY A 83 -13.95 -3.40 -12.76
N ALA A 84 -13.18 -2.41 -12.29
CA ALA A 84 -11.75 -2.64 -12.00
C ALA A 84 -11.63 -3.46 -10.71
N GLY A 85 -11.63 -4.79 -10.86
CA GLY A 85 -11.79 -5.71 -9.72
C GLY A 85 -10.67 -5.70 -8.69
N PHE A 86 -9.55 -5.00 -8.92
CA PHE A 86 -8.43 -4.91 -8.00
C PHE A 86 -7.77 -3.54 -8.04
N SER A 87 -6.91 -3.25 -7.06
CA SER A 87 -6.04 -2.07 -7.12
C SER A 87 -4.73 -2.30 -6.37
N ILE A 88 -3.67 -1.65 -6.81
CA ILE A 88 -2.33 -1.71 -6.22
C ILE A 88 -1.93 -0.32 -5.74
N VAL A 89 -1.57 -0.21 -4.47
CA VAL A 89 -1.11 1.04 -3.86
C VAL A 89 0.28 0.84 -3.28
N VAL A 90 1.22 1.71 -3.62
CA VAL A 90 2.59 1.69 -3.10
C VAL A 90 2.76 2.78 -2.06
N VAL A 91 3.39 2.46 -0.94
CA VAL A 91 3.60 3.37 0.18
C VAL A 91 5.07 3.37 0.55
N ALA A 92 5.70 4.54 0.53
CA ALA A 92 7.05 4.69 1.07
C ALA A 92 7.04 4.58 2.60
N GLU A 93 8.07 3.95 3.15
CA GLU A 93 8.30 3.79 4.59
C GLU A 93 8.19 5.11 5.36
N GLY A 94 7.78 5.05 6.62
CA GLY A 94 7.68 6.21 7.51
C GLY A 94 6.34 6.95 7.42
N ARG A 95 5.38 6.38 6.71
CA ARG A 95 4.00 6.89 6.59
C ARG A 95 2.99 6.08 7.39
N LYS A 96 3.31 5.82 8.66
CA LYS A 96 2.47 5.00 9.57
C LYS A 96 0.99 5.44 9.64
N HIS A 97 0.76 6.74 9.63
CA HIS A 97 -0.59 7.33 9.71
C HIS A 97 -1.47 7.04 8.48
N TYR A 98 -0.87 6.71 7.32
CA TYR A 98 -1.63 6.36 6.13
C TYR A 98 -2.25 4.98 6.27
N TRP A 99 -1.60 4.05 6.97
CA TRP A 99 -2.12 2.70 7.17
C TRP A 99 -3.45 2.69 7.92
N ASP A 100 -3.57 3.39 9.04
CA ASP A 100 -4.79 3.36 9.86
C ASP A 100 -6.02 3.88 9.07
N THR A 101 -5.81 4.90 8.24
CA THR A 101 -6.88 5.48 7.43
C THR A 101 -7.18 4.62 6.20
N LEU A 102 -6.17 4.11 5.50
CA LEU A 102 -6.36 3.20 4.36
C LEU A 102 -7.04 1.90 4.82
N ILE A 103 -6.66 1.40 5.99
CA ILE A 103 -7.28 0.21 6.59
C ILE A 103 -8.73 0.50 6.94
N SER A 104 -9.02 1.60 7.65
CA SER A 104 -10.41 1.88 8.08
C SER A 104 -11.39 2.05 6.90
N ILE A 105 -10.95 2.64 5.79
CA ILE A 105 -11.84 2.91 4.66
C ILE A 105 -11.92 1.73 3.68
N VAL A 106 -10.80 1.03 3.41
CA VAL A 106 -10.77 -0.09 2.45
C VAL A 106 -11.31 -1.39 3.08
N PHE A 107 -11.21 -1.59 4.40
CA PHE A 107 -11.62 -2.84 5.06
C PHE A 107 -13.11 -2.93 5.40
N ASN A 108 -13.91 -1.88 5.19
CA ASN A 108 -15.37 -1.95 5.40
C ASN A 108 -16.11 -2.73 4.28
N LYS A 109 -15.37 -3.47 3.44
CA LYS A 109 -15.87 -4.45 2.46
C LYS A 109 -15.10 -5.77 2.61
N PRO A 110 -15.77 -6.94 2.58
CA PRO A 110 -15.26 -8.22 3.12
C PRO A 110 -14.13 -8.93 2.33
N LYS A 111 -13.34 -8.23 1.51
CA LYS A 111 -12.32 -8.85 0.63
C LYS A 111 -11.03 -8.05 0.54
N VAL A 112 -10.28 -7.95 1.63
CA VAL A 112 -8.95 -7.33 1.63
C VAL A 112 -8.02 -8.18 2.49
N LEU A 113 -6.86 -8.56 1.96
CA LEU A 113 -5.77 -9.14 2.74
C LEU A 113 -4.59 -8.17 2.66
N PRO A 114 -4.03 -7.72 3.79
CA PRO A 114 -2.72 -7.11 3.78
C PRO A 114 -1.69 -8.22 3.54
N LEU A 115 -1.24 -8.40 2.29
CA LEU A 115 -0.12 -9.30 2.02
C LEU A 115 1.18 -8.51 2.21
N PHE A 116 1.73 -8.59 3.42
CA PHE A 116 3.03 -8.03 3.76
C PHE A 116 4.13 -8.86 3.09
N PHE A 117 4.59 -8.47 1.91
CA PHE A 117 5.90 -8.91 1.43
C PHE A 117 6.95 -7.93 1.96
N GLY A 118 7.35 -8.17 3.22
CA GLY A 118 8.58 -7.58 3.76
C GLY A 118 9.77 -8.25 3.08
N LEU A 119 10.16 -7.75 1.92
CA LEU A 119 11.45 -8.10 1.34
C LEU A 119 12.52 -7.49 2.25
N ALA A 120 13.19 -8.37 2.97
CA ALA A 120 13.95 -8.08 4.16
C ALA A 120 15.06 -7.06 3.93
N ILE A 121 14.91 -5.83 4.44
CA ILE A 121 16.04 -5.02 4.95
C ILE A 121 15.63 -4.19 6.18
N GLN A 122 15.01 -4.80 7.20
CA GLN A 122 15.33 -4.61 8.63
C GLN A 122 14.25 -5.23 9.50
N GLY A 123 14.70 -5.91 10.57
CA GLY A 123 13.85 -6.68 11.47
C GLY A 123 12.75 -5.84 12.09
N PHE A 124 11.50 -6.09 11.68
CA PHE A 124 10.33 -5.70 12.44
C PHE A 124 9.21 -6.72 12.29
N HIS A 125 8.47 -6.85 13.38
CA HIS A 125 7.47 -7.85 13.68
C HIS A 125 6.32 -7.83 12.64
N LEU A 126 6.09 -8.99 12.00
CA LEU A 126 4.87 -9.27 11.23
C LEU A 126 3.65 -9.06 12.14
N ARG A 127 2.99 -7.91 12.03
CA ARG A 127 1.75 -7.66 12.77
C ARG A 127 0.61 -8.35 12.02
N LYS A 128 0.34 -9.60 12.40
CA LYS A 128 -0.88 -10.31 12.03
C LYS A 128 -2.05 -9.45 12.53
N VAL A 129 -2.80 -8.80 11.64
CA VAL A 129 -4.08 -8.17 12.00
C VAL A 129 -5.04 -9.31 12.28
N ASN A 130 -5.02 -9.81 13.51
CA ASN A 130 -5.92 -10.83 14.00
C ASN A 130 -6.60 -10.29 15.25
N ARG A 131 -7.92 -10.10 15.16
CA ARG A 131 -8.88 -9.70 16.21
C ARG A 131 -8.68 -8.29 16.82
N THR A 132 -9.61 -7.38 16.53
CA THR A 132 -10.63 -6.89 17.49
C THR A 132 -11.63 -6.01 16.73
N ILE A 133 -12.60 -6.63 16.05
CA ILE A 133 -13.85 -5.96 15.64
C ILE A 133 -14.97 -6.53 16.52
N GLN A 134 -14.87 -6.29 17.82
CA GLN A 134 -15.96 -6.43 18.78
C GLN A 134 -15.71 -5.45 19.94
N SER A 135 -15.83 -4.14 19.71
CA SER A 135 -16.19 -3.21 20.80
C SER A 135 -16.70 -1.82 20.34
N THR A 136 -17.18 -1.65 19.10
CA THR A 136 -17.86 -0.40 18.70
C THR A 136 -19.35 -0.63 18.48
N LYS A 137 -19.97 -1.32 19.45
CA LYS A 137 -21.41 -1.35 19.73
C LYS A 137 -21.61 -1.34 21.26
N ALA A 138 -21.20 -0.23 21.86
CA ALA A 138 -21.51 0.26 23.21
C ALA A 138 -20.67 1.55 23.28
N THR A 139 -21.21 2.76 23.18
CA THR A 139 -22.25 3.33 24.03
C THR A 139 -22.95 4.44 23.26
N LEU A 140 -24.23 4.23 22.95
CA LEU A 140 -25.27 5.17 23.34
C LEU A 140 -25.58 4.90 24.82
#